data_AF-A0A5S6QV63-F1
#
_entry.id   AF-A0A5S6QV63-F1
#
_cell.length_a   1.000
_cell.length_b   1.000
_cell.length_c   1.000
_cell.angle_alpha   90.00
_cell.angle_beta   90.00
_cell.angle_gamma   90.00
#
_symmetry.space_group_name_H-M   'P 1'
#
loop_
_entity.id
_entity.type
_entity.pdbx_description
1 polymer ?
#
loop_
_entity_poly.entity_id
_entity_poly.type
_entity_poly.pdbx_seq_one_letter_code
_entity_poly.pdbx_strand_id
1 'polypeptide(L)'
;MGVKSLPVAYGHQKKAWMNFKLVEDWMKKVFVPEVKRYQEAIGKTGEVLLLIDNAVIDLLNSVDELVTIKFFPPNVISLIQPMDQGVIRSFKDLYRKVLPV
;
A
#
# COMPACT_ATOMS: atom_id res chain seq x y z
N MET A 1 16.55 11.24 -21.64
CA MET A 1 17.12 10.38 -20.57
C MET A 1 16.08 9.34 -20.21
N GLY A 2 16.36 8.05 -20.44
CA GLY A 2 15.41 6.98 -20.08
C GLY A 2 15.50 6.64 -18.60
N VAL A 3 14.35 6.42 -17.95
CA VAL A 3 14.30 5.90 -16.58
C VAL A 3 14.76 4.43 -16.60
N LYS A 4 15.95 4.15 -16.06
CA LYS A 4 16.54 2.79 -16.03
C LYS A 4 15.94 1.91 -14.92
N SER A 5 15.45 2.52 -13.86
CA SER A 5 14.72 1.86 -12.77
C SER A 5 13.80 2.88 -12.10
N LEU A 6 12.60 2.44 -11.74
CA LEU A 6 11.69 3.26 -10.94
C LEU A 6 12.03 3.06 -9.45
N PRO A 7 11.96 4.10 -8.61
CA PRO A 7 12.15 3.99 -7.16
C PRO A 7 10.92 3.38 -6.47
N VAL A 8 10.38 2.30 -7.04
CA VAL A 8 9.19 1.61 -6.54
C VAL A 8 9.47 0.12 -6.49
N ALA A 9 9.09 -0.52 -5.38
CA ALA A 9 9.05 -1.97 -5.31
C ALA A 9 7.90 -2.48 -6.19
N TYR A 10 8.24 -3.18 -7.28
CA TYR A 10 7.26 -3.72 -8.21
C TYR A 10 7.35 -5.25 -8.26
N GLY A 11 6.21 -5.91 -8.14
CA GLY A 11 6.07 -7.34 -8.37
C GLY A 11 4.92 -7.63 -9.33
N HIS A 12 5.12 -8.62 -10.19
CA HIS A 12 4.18 -8.96 -11.27
C HIS A 12 3.49 -10.29 -10.99
N GLN A 13 2.22 -10.38 -11.37
CA GLN A 13 1.49 -11.63 -11.49
C GLN A 13 0.58 -11.64 -12.72
N LYS A 14 0.26 -12.85 -13.22
CA LYS A 14 -0.60 -13.02 -14.40
C LYS A 14 -2.11 -12.94 -14.10
N LYS A 15 -2.52 -13.06 -12.84
CA LYS A 15 -3.94 -13.01 -12.41
C LYS A 15 -4.31 -11.59 -11.97
N ALA A 16 -5.57 -11.21 -12.16
CA ALA A 16 -6.08 -9.88 -11.83
C ALA A 16 -6.27 -9.64 -10.32
N TRP A 17 -6.30 -10.69 -9.50
CA TRP A 17 -6.55 -10.64 -8.05
C TRP A 17 -5.27 -10.75 -7.24
N MET A 18 -5.22 -10.10 -6.07
CA MET A 18 -4.06 -10.05 -5.20
C MET A 18 -3.51 -11.45 -4.84
N ASN A 19 -2.21 -11.70 -5.06
CA ASN A 19 -1.55 -12.93 -4.67
C ASN A 19 -1.01 -12.80 -3.24
N PHE A 20 -1.44 -13.68 -2.34
CA PHE A 20 -0.98 -13.73 -0.95
C PHE A 20 0.55 -13.63 -0.83
N LYS A 21 1.29 -14.42 -1.63
CA LYS A 21 2.74 -14.46 -1.55
C LYS A 21 3.38 -13.12 -1.90
N LEU A 22 2.81 -12.40 -2.86
CA LEU A 22 3.31 -11.09 -3.25
C LEU A 22 3.06 -10.04 -2.16
N VAL A 23 1.90 -10.09 -1.52
CA VAL A 23 1.57 -9.17 -0.41
C VAL A 23 2.41 -9.48 0.81
N GLU A 24 2.56 -10.76 1.16
CA GLU A 24 3.42 -11.20 2.26
C GLU A 24 4.87 -10.73 2.05
N ASP A 25 5.42 -10.95 0.85
CA ASP A 25 6.76 -10.51 0.51
C ASP A 25 6.89 -8.98 0.55
N TRP A 26 5.89 -8.24 0.06
CA TRP A 26 5.87 -6.78 0.14
C TRP A 26 5.81 -6.30 1.60
N MET A 27 4.99 -6.92 2.45
CA MET A 27 4.90 -6.59 3.87
C MET A 27 6.25 -6.77 4.57
N LYS A 28 6.89 -7.93 4.38
CA LYS A 28 8.15 -8.30 5.02
C LYS A 28 9.34 -7.49 4.51
N LYS A 29 9.43 -7.28 3.20
CA LYS A 29 10.62 -6.72 2.54
C LYS A 29 10.55 -5.21 2.33
N VAL A 30 9.35 -4.62 2.36
CA VAL A 30 9.14 -3.20 2.01
C VAL A 30 8.41 -2.47 3.12
N PHE A 31 7.17 -2.85 3.43
CA PHE A 31 6.32 -2.08 4.34
C PHE A 31 6.91 -1.99 5.76
N VAL A 32 7.19 -3.14 6.40
CA VAL A 32 7.70 -3.17 7.78
C VAL A 32 9.04 -2.44 7.92
N PRO A 33 10.06 -2.69 7.07
CA PRO A 33 11.32 -1.94 7.13
C PRO A 33 11.16 -0.42 6.96
N GLU A 34 10.35 0.03 6.00
CA GLU A 34 10.16 1.47 5.76
C GLU A 34 9.41 2.15 6.92
N VAL A 35 8.43 1.47 7.52
CA VAL A 35 7.72 1.98 8.68
C VAL A 35 8.65 2.13 9.88
N LYS A 36 9.49 1.11 10.17
CA LYS A 36 10.50 1.17 11.25
C LYS A 36 11.49 2.31 11.01
N ARG A 37 12.01 2.44 9.78
CA ARG A 37 12.91 3.53 9.39
C ARG A 37 12.26 4.90 9.57
N TYR A 38 11.00 5.05 9.18
CA TYR A 38 10.27 6.30 9.35
C TYR A 38 10.04 6.62 10.83
N GLN A 39 9.63 5.64 11.63
CA GLN A 39 9.46 5.74 13.08
C GLN A 39 10.75 6.20 13.76
N GLU A 40 11.88 5.56 13.47
CA GLU A 40 13.21 5.98 13.95
C GLU A 40 13.54 7.42 13.56
N ALA A 41 13.30 7.79 12.29
CA ALA A 41 13.59 9.14 11.79
C ALA A 41 12.78 10.24 12.50
N ILE A 42 11.56 9.93 12.96
CA ILE A 42 10.72 10.87 13.71
C ILE A 42 10.79 10.67 15.22
N GLY A 43 11.67 9.79 15.71
CA GLY A 43 11.84 9.49 17.14
C GLY A 43 10.61 8.86 17.79
N LYS A 44 9.79 8.12 17.03
CA LYS A 44 8.61 7.40 17.55
C LYS A 44 8.82 5.90 17.46
N THR A 45 8.14 5.16 18.31
CA THR A 45 8.03 3.71 18.26
C THR A 45 6.59 3.32 18.60
N GLY A 46 6.21 2.07 18.34
CA GLY A 46 4.93 1.51 18.76
C GLY A 46 4.14 0.87 17.63
N GLU A 47 2.92 0.46 17.98
CA GLU A 47 2.02 -0.26 17.09
C GLU A 47 1.58 0.58 15.89
N VAL A 48 1.41 -0.09 14.76
CA VAL A 48 1.07 0.51 13.48
C VAL A 48 -0.18 -0.15 12.96
N LEU A 49 -1.17 0.67 12.62
CA LEU A 49 -2.40 0.23 11.99
C LEU A 49 -2.32 0.46 10.47
N LEU A 50 -2.34 -0.63 9.70
CA LEU A 50 -2.46 -0.59 8.24
C LEU A 50 -3.92 -0.82 7.82
N LEU A 51 -4.51 0.18 7.18
CA LEU A 51 -5.87 0.09 6.63
C LEU A 51 -5.81 -0.23 5.13
N ILE A 52 -6.42 -1.34 4.71
CA ILE A 52 -6.42 -1.80 3.30
C ILE A 52 -7.86 -1.92 2.79
N ASP A 53 -8.07 -1.50 1.55
CA ASP A 53 -9.34 -1.75 0.86
C ASP A 53 -9.42 -3.23 0.48
N ASN A 54 -10.40 -3.92 1.06
CA ASN A 54 -10.85 -5.27 0.75
C ASN A 54 -9.75 -6.26 0.32
N ALA A 55 -9.33 -7.15 1.23
CA ALA A 55 -8.55 -8.31 0.82
C ALA A 55 -8.99 -9.58 1.57
N VAL A 56 -9.04 -10.68 0.82
CA VAL A 56 -9.51 -12.03 1.19
C VAL A 56 -8.54 -12.75 2.15
N ILE A 57 -7.78 -12.02 2.97
CA ILE A 57 -6.58 -12.57 3.60
C ILE A 57 -6.38 -11.98 5.00
N ASP A 58 -7.06 -12.58 5.96
CA ASP A 58 -6.82 -12.37 7.40
C ASP A 58 -5.43 -12.85 7.86
N LEU A 59 -4.70 -13.60 7.01
CA LEU A 59 -3.43 -14.26 7.32
C LEU A 59 -2.21 -13.30 7.39
N LEU A 60 -2.37 -12.00 7.14
CA LEU A 60 -1.25 -11.04 7.14
C LEU A 60 -0.94 -10.45 8.52
N ASN A 61 -1.84 -10.57 9.49
CA ASN A 61 -1.62 -10.09 10.86
C ASN A 61 -0.49 -10.84 11.61
N SER A 62 0.00 -11.96 11.08
CA SER A 62 1.09 -12.74 11.67
C SER A 62 2.49 -12.32 11.17
N VAL A 63 2.58 -11.32 10.30
CA VAL A 63 3.86 -10.94 9.66
C VAL A 63 4.78 -10.15 10.60
N ASP A 64 4.24 -9.24 11.41
CA ASP A 64 4.99 -8.46 12.41
C ASP A 64 4.04 -8.17 13.59
N GLU A 65 4.51 -8.40 14.81
CA GLU A 65 3.70 -8.29 16.03
C GLU A 65 3.24 -6.86 16.34
N LEU A 66 3.92 -5.85 15.80
CA LEU A 66 3.59 -4.44 16.00
C LEU A 66 2.72 -3.89 14.87
N VAL A 67 2.41 -4.69 13.85
CA VAL A 67 1.58 -4.25 12.72
C VAL A 67 0.22 -4.94 12.76
N THR A 68 -0.82 -4.16 13.03
CA THR A 68 -2.20 -4.61 12.90
C THR A 68 -2.75 -4.19 11.54
N ILE A 69 -3.37 -5.12 10.83
CA ILE A 69 -4.03 -4.87 9.55
C ILE A 69 -5.54 -4.92 9.76
N LYS A 70 -6.24 -3.89 9.27
CA LYS A 70 -7.70 -3.85 9.24
C LYS A 70 -8.19 -3.56 7.83
N PHE A 71 -9.31 -4.18 7.48
CA PHE A 71 -9.96 -3.97 6.20
C PHE A 71 -11.14 -3.02 6.35
N PHE A 72 -11.37 -2.21 5.31
CA PHE A 72 -12.59 -1.41 5.24
C PHE A 72 -13.83 -2.30 5.01
N PRO A 73 -15.01 -1.87 5.48
CA PRO A 73 -16.26 -2.55 5.16
C PRO A 73 -16.49 -2.63 3.63
N PRO A 74 -17.08 -3.72 3.12
CA PRO A 74 -17.41 -3.83 1.71
C PRO A 74 -18.41 -2.73 1.28
N ASN A 75 -18.27 -2.24 0.05
CA ASN A 75 -19.20 -1.31 -0.62
C ASN A 75 -19.30 0.14 -0.08
N VAL A 76 -18.38 0.61 0.78
CA VAL A 76 -18.36 2.02 1.28
C VAL A 76 -17.08 2.78 0.86
N ILE A 77 -16.30 2.17 -0.03
CA ILE A 77 -14.85 2.38 -0.13
C ILE A 77 -14.48 3.77 -0.64
N SER A 78 -15.05 4.23 -1.76
CA SER A 78 -14.66 5.54 -2.33
C SER A 78 -15.01 6.73 -1.44
N LEU A 79 -15.99 6.58 -0.53
CA LEU A 79 -16.42 7.66 0.36
C LEU A 79 -15.59 7.77 1.64
N ILE A 80 -14.88 6.72 2.03
CA ILE A 80 -14.16 6.69 3.32
C ILE A 80 -12.67 6.46 3.13
N GLN A 81 -12.25 5.78 2.06
CA GLN A 81 -10.84 5.40 1.89
C GLN A 81 -9.99 6.62 1.52
N PRO A 82 -9.01 7.02 2.36
CA PRO A 82 -8.22 8.22 2.12
C PRO A 82 -7.36 8.14 0.84
N MET A 83 -6.95 6.93 0.44
CA MET A 83 -6.17 6.71 -0.79
C MET A 83 -6.97 7.08 -2.04
N ASP A 84 -8.24 6.65 -2.12
CA ASP A 84 -9.13 6.98 -3.23
C ASP A 84 -9.41 8.48 -3.30
N GLN A 85 -9.69 9.12 -2.15
CA GLN A 85 -10.05 10.53 -2.11
C GLN A 85 -8.89 11.49 -2.32
N GLY A 86 -7.72 11.15 -1.80
CA GLY A 86 -6.54 12.01 -1.82
C GLY A 86 -5.59 11.63 -2.95
N VAL A 87 -4.77 10.59 -2.69
CA VAL A 87 -3.60 10.27 -3.51
C VAL A 87 -3.99 9.84 -4.92
N ILE A 88 -4.91 8.88 -5.06
CA ILE A 88 -5.31 8.33 -6.36
C ILE A 88 -6.02 9.39 -7.19
N ARG A 89 -6.93 10.17 -6.58
CA ARG A 89 -7.60 11.29 -7.23
C ARG A 89 -6.58 12.30 -7.76
N SER A 90 -5.68 12.77 -6.90
CA SER A 90 -4.66 13.75 -7.27
C SER A 90 -3.75 13.23 -8.39
N PHE A 91 -3.35 11.96 -8.31
CA PHE A 91 -2.56 11.30 -9.35
C PHE A 91 -3.30 11.27 -10.69
N LYS A 92 -4.57 10.85 -10.70
CA LYS A 92 -5.41 10.82 -11.93
C LYS A 92 -5.57 12.21 -12.54
N ASP A 93 -5.78 13.23 -11.71
CA ASP A 93 -5.94 14.61 -12.17
C ASP A 93 -4.65 15.18 -12.76
N LEU A 94 -3.49 14.90 -12.14
CA LEU A 94 -2.18 15.26 -12.69
C LEU A 94 -1.91 14.51 -14.00
N TYR A 95 -2.19 13.21 -14.06
CA TYR A 95 -1.97 12.39 -15.24
C TYR A 95 -2.81 12.87 -16.43
N ARG A 96 -4.08 13.23 -16.22
CA ARG A 96 -4.95 13.75 -17.29
C ARG A 96 -4.45 15.07 -17.88
N LYS A 97 -3.81 15.92 -17.08
CA LYS A 97 -3.24 17.19 -17.57
C LYS A 97 -2.04 17.00 -18.51
N VAL A 98 -1.34 15.87 -18.40
CA VAL A 98 -0.15 15.57 -19.22
C VAL A 98 -0.45 14.63 -20.39
N LEU A 99 -1.68 14.10 -20.49
CA LEU A 99 -2.11 13.32 -21.66
C LEU A 99 -2.31 14.26 -22.86
N PRO A 100 -1.65 13.99 -24.01
CA PRO A 100 -1.99 14.68 -25.26
C PRO A 100 -3.45 14.40 -25.62
N VAL A 101 -4.17 15.45 -26.04
CA VAL A 101 -5.53 15.33 -26.60
C VAL A 101 -5.48 14.58 -27.93
#